data_AF-A0A7C2K1W8-F1
#
_entry.id   AF-A0A7C2K1W8-F1
#
_cell.length_a   1.000
_cell.length_b   1.000
_cell.length_c   1.000
_cell.angle_alpha   90.00
_cell.angle_beta   90.00
_cell.angle_gamma   90.00
#
_symmetry.space_group_name_H-M   'P 1'
#
loop_
_entity.id
_entity.type
_entity.pdbx_description
1 polymer ?
#
loop_
_entity_poly.entity_id
_entity_poly.type
_entity_poly.pdbx_seq_one_letter_code
_entity_poly.pdbx_strand_id
1 'polypeptide(L)'
;MTSSQNPVIAVEYRQPIVFALALHAAMTLLAILVLDGGTLARAFAGGSLGYWMGVGLILCRRPFCPSPSDRALIRYGLVPAFVASALVAELAMRG
;
A
#
# COMPACT_ATOMS: atom_id res chain seq x y z
N MET A 1 -11.23 14.91 32.90
CA MET A 1 -11.65 15.15 31.51
C MET A 1 -11.02 14.08 30.62
N THR A 2 -11.66 12.92 30.51
CA THR A 2 -11.23 11.83 29.64
C THR A 2 -11.90 12.03 28.28
N SER A 3 -11.18 12.57 27.31
CA SER A 3 -11.67 12.67 25.93
C SER A 3 -12.01 11.26 25.45
N SER A 4 -13.30 10.95 25.30
CA SER A 4 -13.77 9.72 24.67
C SER A 4 -13.36 9.75 23.20
N GLN A 5 -12.12 9.36 22.91
CA GLN A 5 -11.67 9.18 21.53
C GLN A 5 -12.41 7.97 20.99
N ASN A 6 -13.57 8.21 20.39
CA ASN A 6 -14.20 7.24 19.49
C ASN A 6 -13.19 7.01 18.36
N PRO A 7 -12.58 5.82 18.26
CA PRO A 7 -11.62 5.57 17.22
C PRO A 7 -12.35 5.64 15.87
N VAL A 8 -11.79 6.38 14.89
CA VAL A 8 -12.39 6.50 13.55
C VAL A 8 -12.30 5.17 12.78
N ILE A 9 -11.32 4.32 13.13
CA ILE A 9 -11.09 2.98 12.59
C ILE A 9 -10.71 2.01 13.70
N ALA A 10 -10.99 0.72 13.50
CA ALA A 10 -10.65 -0.35 14.43
C ALA A 10 -9.14 -0.36 14.76
N VAL A 11 -8.79 -0.61 16.04
CA VAL A 11 -7.40 -0.59 16.53
C VAL A 11 -6.55 -1.65 15.81
N GLU A 12 -7.17 -2.73 15.37
CA GLU A 12 -6.58 -3.85 14.65
C GLU A 12 -6.00 -3.46 13.29
N TYR A 13 -6.41 -2.32 12.72
CA TYR A 13 -5.82 -1.78 11.49
C TYR A 13 -4.49 -1.06 11.73
N ARG A 14 -4.18 -0.61 12.95
CA ARG A 14 -2.97 0.19 13.23
C ARG A 14 -1.69 -0.55 12.89
N GLN A 15 -1.55 -1.78 13.38
CA GLN A 15 -0.34 -2.60 13.18
C GLN A 15 -0.09 -2.89 11.68
N PRO A 16 -1.08 -3.38 10.90
CA PRO A 16 -0.95 -3.53 9.45
C PRO A 16 -0.59 -2.23 8.71
N ILE A 17 -1.22 -1.10 9.05
CA ILE A 17 -0.96 0.19 8.39
C ILE A 17 0.46 0.68 8.67
N VAL A 18 0.92 0.61 9.92
CA VAL A 18 2.30 1.02 10.28
C VAL A 18 3.31 0.14 9.55
N PHE A 19 3.08 -1.16 9.49
CA PHE A 19 3.94 -2.07 8.72
C PHE A 19 3.94 -1.71 7.22
N ALA A 20 2.77 -1.44 6.64
CA ALA A 20 2.65 -1.06 5.24
C ALA A 20 3.37 0.25 4.93
N LEU A 21 3.28 1.25 5.82
CA LEU A 21 4.00 2.52 5.69
C LEU A 21 5.51 2.33 5.76
N ALA A 22 6.00 1.52 6.72
CA ALA A 22 7.42 1.21 6.83
C ALA A 22 7.94 0.49 5.57
N LEU A 23 7.19 -0.50 5.08
CA LEU A 23 7.51 -1.20 3.84
C LEU A 23 7.49 -0.27 2.64
N HIS A 24 6.49 0.61 2.54
CA HIS A 24 6.40 1.62 1.49
C HIS A 24 7.62 2.51 1.48
N ALA A 25 8.02 3.06 2.63
CA ALA A 25 9.20 3.92 2.71
C ALA A 25 10.48 3.19 2.26
N ALA A 26 10.68 1.94 2.71
CA ALA A 26 11.82 1.12 2.31
C ALA A 26 11.83 0.85 0.80
N MET A 27 10.67 0.51 0.22
CA MET A 27 10.56 0.25 -1.21
C MET A 27 10.71 1.52 -2.06
N THR A 28 10.19 2.67 -1.61
CA THR A 28 10.41 3.96 -2.27
C THR A 28 11.90 4.26 -2.34
N LEU A 29 12.62 4.10 -1.22
CA LEU A 29 14.06 4.34 -1.17
C LEU A 29 14.82 3.41 -2.14
N LEU A 30 14.44 2.13 -2.18
CA LEU A 30 15.03 1.18 -3.12
C LEU A 30 14.73 1.59 -4.58
N ALA A 31 13.48 1.94 -4.88
CA ALA A 31 13.03 2.27 -6.24
C ALA A 31 13.70 3.53 -6.81
N ILE A 32 14.01 4.52 -5.97
CA ILE A 32 14.74 5.73 -6.41
C ILE A 32 16.26 5.50 -6.52
N LEU A 33 16.80 4.53 -5.80
CA LEU A 33 18.24 4.22 -5.81
C LEU A 33 18.64 3.35 -7.01
N VAL A 34 17.69 2.61 -7.57
CA VAL A 34 17.91 1.82 -8.78
C VAL A 34 18.20 2.75 -9.95
N LEU A 35 19.35 2.53 -10.59
CA LEU A 35 19.84 3.36 -11.69
C LEU A 35 19.27 2.89 -13.04
N ASP A 36 17.95 2.98 -13.19
CA ASP A 36 17.22 2.52 -14.38
C ASP A 36 16.51 3.66 -15.14
N GLY A 37 16.94 4.90 -14.93
CA GLY A 37 16.30 6.09 -15.49
C GLY A 37 14.95 6.44 -14.84
N GLY A 38 14.67 5.88 -13.66
CA GLY A 38 13.44 6.14 -12.90
C GLY A 38 12.24 5.37 -13.42
N THR A 39 12.47 4.29 -14.17
CA THR A 39 11.40 3.41 -14.69
C THR A 39 10.73 2.67 -13.52
N LEU A 40 11.53 2.10 -12.63
CA LEU A 40 11.08 1.40 -11.43
C LEU A 40 10.41 2.36 -10.45
N ALA A 41 10.94 3.58 -10.30
CA ALA A 41 10.33 4.61 -9.46
C ALA A 41 8.91 4.99 -9.96
N ARG A 42 8.72 5.14 -11.27
CA ARG A 42 7.40 5.41 -11.87
C ARG A 42 6.44 4.23 -11.70
N ALA A 43 6.91 3.01 -11.95
CA ALA A 43 6.11 1.80 -11.73
C ALA A 43 5.73 1.64 -10.25
N PHE A 44 6.66 1.89 -9.33
CA PHE A 44 6.39 1.87 -7.90
C PHE A 44 5.35 2.92 -7.49
N ALA A 45 5.44 4.14 -8.02
CA ALA A 45 4.47 5.19 -7.76
C ALA A 45 3.06 4.80 -8.25
N GLY A 46 2.95 4.22 -9.45
CA GLY A 46 1.68 3.71 -9.99
C GLY A 46 1.05 2.61 -9.11
N GLY A 47 1.83 1.58 -8.79
CA GLY A 47 1.37 0.49 -7.91
C GLY A 47 1.01 0.96 -6.50
N SER A 48 1.78 1.90 -5.96
CA SER A 48 1.54 2.53 -4.66
C SER A 48 0.21 3.26 -4.57
N LEU A 49 -0.14 4.04 -5.61
CA LEU A 49 -1.41 4.73 -5.67
C LEU A 49 -2.57 3.73 -5.69
N GLY A 50 -2.51 2.71 -6.54
CA GLY A 50 -3.54 1.67 -6.61
C GLY A 50 -3.70 0.91 -5.28
N TYR A 51 -2.57 0.59 -4.63
CA TYR A 51 -2.57 -0.04 -3.32
C TYR A 51 -3.26 0.83 -2.25
N TRP A 52 -2.86 2.11 -2.11
CA TRP A 52 -3.46 3.00 -1.10
C TRP A 52 -4.94 3.30 -1.37
N MET A 53 -5.36 3.38 -2.64
CA MET A 53 -6.78 3.45 -2.99
C MET A 53 -7.54 2.21 -2.51
N GLY A 54 -6.98 1.01 -2.71
CA GLY A 54 -7.56 -0.24 -2.22
C GLY A 54 -7.68 -0.28 -0.69
N VAL A 55 -6.63 0.15 0.02
CA VAL A 55 -6.66 0.28 1.49
C VAL A 55 -7.75 1.27 1.92
N GLY A 56 -7.85 2.43 1.27
CA GLY A 56 -8.89 3.41 1.53
C GLY A 56 -10.29 2.83 1.36
N LEU A 57 -10.54 2.08 0.28
CA LEU A 57 -11.83 1.42 0.05
C LEU A 57 -12.18 0.38 1.12
N ILE A 58 -11.20 -0.39 1.59
CA ILE A 58 -11.39 -1.36 2.70
C ILE A 58 -11.79 -0.61 3.97
N LEU A 59 -11.06 0.45 4.33
CA LEU A 59 -11.33 1.25 5.52
C LEU A 59 -12.70 1.94 5.45
N CYS A 60 -13.11 2.42 4.26
CA CYS A 60 -14.44 3.00 4.05
C CYS A 60 -15.56 1.94 4.13
N ARG A 61 -15.32 0.72 3.65
CA ARG A 61 -16.35 -0.35 3.67
C ARG A 61 -16.49 -1.04 5.01
N ARG A 62 -15.39 -1.26 5.74
CA ARG A 62 -15.34 -2.03 6.98
C ARG A 62 -14.47 -1.33 8.04
N PRO A 63 -14.83 -0.12 8.49
CA PRO A 63 -14.00 0.65 9.43
C PRO A 63 -13.83 -0.05 10.79
N PHE A 64 -14.82 -0.84 11.24
CA PHE A 64 -14.85 -1.45 12.58
C PHE A 64 -14.79 -2.97 12.63
N CYS A 65 -14.97 -3.65 11.49
CA CYS A 65 -15.01 -5.11 11.40
C CYS A 65 -13.96 -5.64 10.40
N PRO A 66 -12.67 -5.59 10.76
CA PRO A 66 -11.59 -6.06 9.90
C PRO A 66 -11.66 -7.57 9.70
N SER A 67 -11.76 -8.00 8.44
CA SER A 67 -11.58 -9.41 8.11
C SER A 67 -10.09 -9.79 8.14
N PRO A 68 -9.75 -11.08 8.32
CA PRO A 68 -8.37 -11.55 8.21
C PRO A 68 -7.73 -11.21 6.86
N SER A 69 -8.52 -11.25 5.77
CA SER A 69 -8.07 -10.86 4.42
C SER A 69 -7.76 -9.37 4.31
N ASP A 70 -8.54 -8.50 4.96
CA ASP A 70 -8.28 -7.05 4.96
C ASP A 70 -6.93 -6.75 5.61
N ARG A 71 -6.66 -7.38 6.77
CA ARG A 71 -5.37 -7.22 7.47
C ARG A 71 -4.20 -7.74 6.65
N ALA A 72 -4.35 -8.89 5.98
CA ALA A 72 -3.32 -9.45 5.13
C ALA A 72 -3.05 -8.57 3.89
N LEU A 73 -4.11 -8.05 3.25
CA LEU A 73 -3.99 -7.17 2.10
C LEU A 73 -3.34 -5.84 2.49
N ILE A 74 -3.72 -5.23 3.61
CA ILE A 74 -3.03 -4.02 4.08
C ILE A 74 -1.57 -4.33 4.44
N ARG A 75 -1.28 -5.46 5.08
CA ARG A 75 0.09 -5.75 5.49
C ARG A 75 1.02 -6.07 4.32
N TYR A 76 0.56 -6.85 3.34
CA TYR A 76 1.41 -7.43 2.29
C TYR A 76 1.07 -6.98 0.88
N GLY A 77 -0.08 -6.32 0.67
CA GLY A 77 -0.62 -5.99 -0.65
C GLY A 77 0.18 -4.98 -1.45
N LEU A 78 1.08 -4.23 -0.81
CA LEU A 78 1.97 -3.31 -1.50
C LEU A 78 2.93 -4.02 -2.47
N VAL A 79 3.48 -5.17 -2.06
CA VAL A 79 4.43 -5.95 -2.89
C VAL A 79 3.77 -6.46 -4.18
N PRO A 80 2.64 -7.17 -4.17
CA PRO A 80 1.99 -7.61 -5.40
C PRO A 80 1.46 -6.42 -6.22
N ALA A 81 1.04 -5.31 -5.60
CA ALA A 81 0.66 -4.11 -6.35
C ALA A 81 1.85 -3.52 -7.11
N PHE A 82 3.03 -3.49 -6.50
CA PHE A 82 4.25 -3.08 -7.17
C PHE A 82 4.64 -4.02 -8.31
N VAL A 83 4.63 -5.34 -8.08
CA VAL A 83 4.94 -6.34 -9.11
C VAL A 83 3.98 -6.20 -10.30
N ALA A 84 2.68 -6.06 -10.05
CA ALA A 84 1.68 -5.85 -11.10
C ALA A 84 1.96 -4.58 -11.89
N SER A 85 2.28 -3.47 -11.22
CA SER A 85 2.59 -2.20 -11.89
C SER A 85 3.89 -2.26 -12.69
N ALA A 86 4.91 -2.96 -12.21
CA ALA A 86 6.16 -3.18 -12.94
C ALA A 86 5.94 -4.04 -14.20
N LEU A 87 5.12 -5.09 -14.10
CA LEU A 87 4.74 -5.91 -15.26
C LEU A 87 3.96 -5.11 -16.31
N VAL A 88 3.02 -4.25 -15.88
CA VAL A 88 2.28 -3.37 -16.79
C VAL A 88 3.22 -2.38 -17.48
N ALA A 89 4.16 -1.78 -16.74
CA ALA A 89 5.16 -0.89 -17.31
C ALA A 89 6.03 -1.60 -18.36
N GLU A 90 6.50 -2.82 -18.04
CA GLU A 90 7.27 -3.65 -18.97
C GLU A 90 6.50 -3.99 -20.25
N LEU A 91 5.22 -4.40 -20.12
CA LEU A 91 4.37 -4.68 -21.27
C LEU A 91 4.13 -3.44 -22.14
N ALA A 92 3.95 -2.28 -21.52
CA ALA A 92 3.76 -1.01 -22.23
C ALA A 92 5.01 -0.55 -22.99
N MET A 93 6.21 -0.97 -22.59
CA MET A 93 7.46 -0.66 -23.31
C MET A 93 7.74 -1.61 -24.47
N ARG A 94 7.10 -2.78 -24.52
CA ARG A 94 7.30 -3.79 -25.56
C ARG A 94 6.33 -3.68 -26.74
N GLY A 95 5.26 -2.90 -26.60
CA GLY A 95 4.28 -2.63 -27.67
C GLY A 95 4.60 -1.36 -28.43
#